data_AF-D4D3A3-F1
#
_entry.id   AF-D4D3A3-F1
#
_cell.length_a   1.000
_cell.length_b   1.000
_cell.length_c   1.000
_cell.angle_alpha   90.00
_cell.angle_beta   90.00
_cell.angle_gamma   90.00
#
_symmetry.space_group_name_H-M   'P 1'
#
loop_
_entity.id
_entity.type
_entity.pdbx_description
1 polymer ?
#
loop_
_entity_poly.entity_id
_entity_poly.type
_entity_poly.pdbx_seq_one_letter_code
_entity_poly.pdbx_strand_id
1 'polypeptide(L)'
;MPHPHLGAVKDGRLLEEAFEPKKYMVRLEKGKFIPALDKDPDGRVKWRAMSPYNYRLVFDKSPYPAGEHWKDPEICDDAKSAHEWKEFHAGSTKYK
;
A
#
# COMPACT_ATOMS: atom_id res chain seq x y z
N MET A 1 34.84 12.51 4.86
CA MET A 1 34.03 11.37 5.34
C MET A 1 32.74 11.35 4.52
N PRO A 2 32.44 10.35 3.69
CA PRO A 2 31.18 10.34 2.94
C PRO A 2 30.09 9.68 3.81
N HIS A 3 28.95 10.37 3.98
CA HIS A 3 27.76 9.77 4.56
C HIS A 3 27.03 8.97 3.47
N PRO A 4 26.62 7.72 3.76
CA PRO A 4 25.99 6.86 2.77
C PRO A 4 24.59 7.40 2.45
N HIS A 5 24.25 7.32 1.17
CA HIS A 5 22.98 7.72 0.59
C HIS A 5 21.81 6.92 1.20
N LEU A 6 21.31 7.34 2.36
CA LEU A 6 19.95 7.01 2.77
C LEU A 6 19.02 7.79 1.85
N GLY A 7 18.26 7.05 1.05
CA GLY A 7 17.40 7.56 0.00
C GLY A 7 16.56 8.73 0.48
N ALA A 8 16.85 9.92 -0.04
CA ALA A 8 16.03 11.08 0.16
C ALA A 8 14.61 10.76 -0.33
N VAL A 9 13.70 10.49 0.60
CA VAL A 9 12.27 10.42 0.30
C VAL A 9 11.86 11.79 -0.21
N LYS A 10 11.26 11.77 -1.40
CA LYS A 10 11.18 12.86 -2.37
C LYS A 10 10.62 14.21 -1.87
N ASP A 11 10.08 14.30 -0.66
CA ASP A 11 9.55 15.54 -0.06
C ASP A 11 9.83 15.69 1.45
N GLY A 12 10.66 14.82 2.06
CA GLY A 12 11.07 14.98 3.47
C GLY A 12 9.93 15.02 4.49
N ARG A 13 8.75 14.49 4.17
CA ARG A 13 7.54 14.59 5.02
C ARG A 13 7.45 13.52 6.11
N LEU A 14 8.29 12.50 6.04
CA LEU A 14 8.38 11.45 7.06
C LEU A 14 9.43 11.82 8.10
N LEU A 15 9.17 11.41 9.35
CA LEU A 15 10.15 11.42 10.42
C LEU A 15 11.15 10.27 10.23
N GLU A 16 12.32 10.34 10.85
CA GLU A 16 13.36 9.34 10.60
C GLU A 16 12.99 7.94 11.13
N GLU A 17 12.15 7.88 12.15
CA GLU A 17 11.59 6.65 12.71
C GLU A 17 10.78 5.86 11.67
N ALA A 18 10.28 6.53 10.62
CA ALA A 18 9.58 5.85 9.53
C ALA A 18 10.46 4.85 8.77
N PHE A 19 11.78 5.10 8.75
CA PHE A 19 12.79 4.35 8.01
C PHE A 19 13.43 3.23 8.83
N GLU A 20 13.09 3.13 10.11
CA GLU A 20 13.60 2.04 10.93
C GLU A 20 13.17 0.67 10.37
N PRO A 21 14.05 -0.34 10.44
CA PRO A 21 13.73 -1.68 9.98
C PRO A 21 12.49 -2.25 10.67
N LYS A 22 11.55 -2.77 9.88
CA LYS A 22 10.29 -3.37 10.36
C LYS A 22 10.22 -4.84 9.98
N LYS A 23 9.73 -5.67 10.90
CA LYS A 23 9.39 -7.08 10.65
C LYS A 23 7.90 -7.21 10.36
N TYR A 24 7.57 -8.05 9.38
CA TYR A 24 6.21 -8.33 8.94
C TYR A 24 6.02 -9.84 8.77
N MET A 25 4.79 -10.31 8.99
CA MET A 25 4.36 -11.61 8.51
C MET A 25 3.59 -11.39 7.20
N VAL A 26 4.10 -11.99 6.12
CA VAL A 26 3.54 -11.80 4.77
C VAL A 26 3.04 -13.14 4.24
N ARG A 27 1.81 -13.16 3.73
CA ARG A 27 1.25 -14.29 2.99
C ARG A 27 1.09 -13.92 1.53
N LEU A 28 1.48 -14.84 0.65
CA LEU A 28 1.17 -14.77 -0.77
C LEU A 28 0.00 -15.71 -1.07
N GLU A 29 -1.09 -15.16 -1.56
CA GLU A 29 -2.29 -15.89 -1.92
C GLU A 29 -2.50 -15.88 -3.44
N LYS A 30 -2.92 -17.01 -3.99
CA LYS A 30 -3.29 -17.15 -5.41
C LYS A 30 -4.79 -17.36 -5.52
N GLY A 31 -5.45 -16.61 -6.40
CA GLY A 31 -6.91 -16.61 -6.49
C GLY A 31 -7.41 -15.60 -7.51
N LYS A 32 -8.68 -15.18 -7.38
CA LYS A 32 -9.24 -14.06 -8.15
C LYS A 32 -9.55 -12.94 -7.17
N PHE A 33 -8.80 -11.86 -7.24
CA PHE A 33 -8.92 -10.75 -6.30
C PHE A 33 -9.35 -9.47 -7.02
N ILE A 34 -10.29 -8.76 -6.40
CA ILE A 34 -10.77 -7.45 -6.85
C ILE A 34 -10.57 -6.47 -5.69
N PRO A 35 -9.68 -5.46 -5.84
CA PRO A 35 -9.43 -4.46 -4.82
C PRO A 35 -10.71 -3.73 -4.38
N ALA A 36 -10.77 -3.28 -3.12
CA ALA A 36 -11.90 -2.50 -2.63
C ALA A 36 -12.10 -1.19 -3.40
N LEU A 37 -11.00 -0.55 -3.84
CA LEU A 37 -11.03 0.68 -4.64
C LEU A 37 -11.74 0.48 -5.99
N ASP A 38 -11.73 -0.75 -6.50
CA ASP A 38 -12.35 -1.15 -7.76
C ASP A 38 -13.81 -1.61 -7.60
N LYS A 39 -14.38 -1.47 -6.39
CA LYS A 39 -15.78 -1.73 -6.10
C LYS A 39 -16.51 -0.42 -5.80
N ASP A 40 -17.77 -0.35 -6.19
CA ASP A 40 -18.71 0.68 -5.76
C ASP A 40 -19.14 0.41 -4.30
N PRO A 41 -19.69 1.41 -3.59
CA PRO A 41 -20.15 1.23 -2.20
C PRO A 41 -21.19 0.12 -2.02
N ASP A 42 -21.93 -0.22 -3.09
CA ASP A 42 -22.89 -1.33 -3.12
C ASP A 42 -22.24 -2.71 -3.41
N GLY A 43 -20.91 -2.75 -3.53
CA GLY A 43 -20.11 -3.94 -3.78
C GLY A 43 -19.97 -4.34 -5.25
N ARG A 44 -20.58 -3.60 -6.19
CA ARG A 44 -20.45 -3.88 -7.63
C ARG A 44 -19.06 -3.52 -8.14
N VAL A 45 -18.55 -4.30 -9.09
CA VAL A 45 -17.23 -4.04 -9.69
C VAL A 45 -17.35 -2.88 -10.66
N LYS A 46 -16.51 -1.85 -10.50
CA LYS A 46 -16.44 -0.71 -11.42
C LYS A 46 -16.09 -1.21 -12.81
N TRP A 47 -16.77 -0.69 -13.83
CA TRP A 47 -16.61 -1.12 -15.23
C TRP A 47 -15.16 -1.05 -15.76
N ARG A 48 -14.29 -0.21 -15.16
CA ARG A 48 -12.86 -0.12 -15.52
C ARG A 48 -11.97 -1.23 -14.94
N ALA A 49 -12.46 -2.04 -14.00
CA ALA A 49 -11.69 -3.05 -13.28
C ALA A 49 -11.98 -4.50 -13.76
N MET A 50 -12.28 -4.68 -15.06
CA MET A 50 -12.79 -5.95 -15.59
C MET A 50 -11.87 -7.18 -15.40
N SER A 51 -10.58 -6.99 -15.13
CA SER A 51 -9.65 -8.11 -14.96
C SER A 51 -9.24 -8.28 -13.49
N PRO A 52 -9.70 -9.35 -12.81
CA PRO A 52 -9.24 -9.66 -11.46
C PRO A 52 -7.73 -9.95 -11.45
N TYR A 53 -7.10 -9.66 -10.32
CA TYR A 53 -5.70 -9.99 -10.07
C TYR A 53 -5.58 -11.45 -9.64
N ASN A 54 -4.53 -12.13 -10.09
CA ASN A 54 -4.30 -13.54 -9.79
C ASN A 54 -3.59 -13.78 -8.45
N TYR A 55 -2.95 -12.74 -7.92
CA TYR A 55 -2.16 -12.81 -6.70
C TYR A 55 -2.51 -11.67 -5.75
N ARG A 56 -2.47 -11.96 -4.45
CA ARG A 56 -2.59 -10.99 -3.37
C ARG A 56 -1.51 -11.23 -2.31
N LEU A 57 -0.74 -10.20 -2.01
CA LEU A 57 0.14 -10.14 -0.85
C LEU A 57 -0.65 -9.57 0.33
N VAL A 58 -0.65 -10.28 1.45
CA VAL A 58 -1.35 -9.88 2.69
C VAL A 58 -0.33 -9.73 3.81
N PHE A 59 -0.28 -8.53 4.39
CA PHE A 59 0.56 -8.22 5.55
C PHE A 59 -0.27 -8.30 6.84
N ASP A 60 0.38 -8.66 7.96
CA ASP A 60 -0.21 -8.60 9.30
C ASP A 60 -0.54 -7.16 9.74
N LYS A 61 0.34 -6.22 9.39
CA LYS A 61 0.21 -4.78 9.61
C LYS A 61 0.60 -4.01 8.35
N SER A 62 0.10 -2.77 8.20
CA SER A 62 0.36 -1.99 7.00
C SER A 62 1.86 -1.72 6.83
N PRO A 63 2.40 -1.84 5.60
CA PRO A 63 3.77 -1.42 5.31
C PRO A 63 3.91 0.10 5.13
N TYR A 64 2.80 0.85 5.10
CA TYR A 64 2.84 2.31 5.04
C TYR A 64 3.07 2.93 6.43
N PRO A 65 3.77 4.06 6.53
CA PRO A 65 3.96 4.75 7.80
C PRO A 65 2.62 5.23 8.39
N ALA A 66 2.38 4.93 9.67
CA ALA A 66 1.27 5.48 10.44
C ALA A 66 1.39 7.01 10.59
N GLY A 67 0.29 7.70 10.93
CA GLY A 67 0.23 9.16 11.07
C GLY A 67 1.34 9.77 11.94
N GLU A 68 1.70 9.08 13.04
CA GLU A 68 2.78 9.48 13.95
C GLU A 68 4.16 9.59 13.30
N HIS A 69 4.37 8.92 12.16
CA HIS A 69 5.62 8.96 11.41
C HIS A 69 5.67 10.07 10.36
N TRP A 70 4.65 10.93 10.28
CA TRP A 70 4.59 12.07 9.37
C TRP A 70 4.85 13.38 10.12
N LYS A 71 5.62 14.29 9.52
CA LYS A 71 5.88 15.64 10.05
C LYS A 71 4.62 16.50 10.10
N ASP A 72 3.71 16.27 9.17
CA ASP A 72 2.40 16.90 9.14
C ASP A 72 1.33 15.83 8.87
N PRO A 73 0.70 15.28 9.93
CA PRO A 73 -0.30 14.23 9.80
C PRO A 73 -1.63 14.73 9.22
N GLU A 74 -1.87 16.05 9.15
CA GLU A 74 -3.14 16.61 8.68
C GLU A 74 -3.17 16.81 7.16
N ILE A 75 -2.01 17.00 6.50
CA ILE A 75 -1.93 17.42 5.09
C ILE A 75 -2.13 16.30 4.05
N CYS A 76 -2.12 15.01 4.42
CA CYS A 76 -2.14 13.94 3.42
C CYS A 76 -3.34 12.99 3.56
N ASP A 77 -4.52 13.42 3.11
CA ASP A 77 -5.75 12.62 3.15
C ASP A 77 -5.65 11.26 2.44
N ASP A 78 -4.90 11.17 1.34
CA ASP A 78 -4.64 9.89 0.67
C ASP A 78 -3.70 8.99 1.50
N ALA A 79 -2.71 9.56 2.20
CA ALA A 79 -1.85 8.79 3.12
C ALA A 79 -2.57 8.41 4.42
N LYS A 80 -3.58 9.19 4.85
CA LYS A 80 -4.41 8.89 6.02
C LYS A 80 -5.17 7.59 5.88
N SER A 81 -5.53 7.14 4.67
CA SER A 81 -6.13 5.80 4.49
C SER A 81 -5.11 4.71 4.15
N ALA A 82 -3.95 5.08 3.58
CA ALA A 82 -2.92 4.12 3.18
C ALA A 82 -2.36 3.30 4.35
N HIS A 83 -2.27 3.89 5.55
CA HIS A 83 -1.83 3.16 6.75
C HIS A 83 -2.78 2.03 7.19
N GLU A 84 -3.98 1.96 6.64
CA GLU A 84 -4.92 0.85 6.86
C GLU A 84 -4.73 -0.27 5.84
N TRP A 85 -4.03 -0.01 4.73
CA TRP A 85 -3.89 -0.96 3.64
C TRP A 85 -2.91 -2.07 3.99
N LYS A 86 -3.38 -3.31 3.90
CA LYS A 86 -2.60 -4.53 4.18
C LYS A 86 -2.57 -5.50 3.00
N GLU A 87 -3.32 -5.21 1.94
CA GLU A 87 -3.51 -6.09 0.80
C GLU A 87 -3.02 -5.44 -0.50
N PHE A 88 -2.14 -6.13 -1.21
CA PHE A 88 -1.54 -5.66 -2.46
C PHE A 88 -1.77 -6.68 -3.56
N HIS A 89 -2.30 -6.23 -4.70
CA HIS A 89 -2.82 -7.11 -5.75
C HIS A 89 -1.94 -7.04 -7.00
N ALA A 90 -1.64 -8.19 -7.62
CA ALA A 90 -0.75 -8.26 -8.78
C ALA A 90 -1.10 -9.42 -9.74
N GLY A 91 -0.51 -9.35 -10.94
CA GLY A 91 -0.65 -10.39 -11.96
C GLY A 91 -2.00 -10.38 -12.67
N SER A 92 -2.41 -9.22 -13.20
CA SER A 92 -3.64 -9.08 -14.00
C SER A 92 -3.62 -10.04 -15.20
N THR A 93 -4.70 -10.80 -15.37
CA THR A 93 -4.97 -11.51 -16.62
C THR A 93 -5.52 -10.50 -17.61
N LYS A 94 -4.68 -10.00 -18.52
CA LYS A 94 -5.18 -9.34 -19.73
C LYS A 94 -5.98 -10.40 -20.51
N TYR A 95 -7.22 -10.08 -20.85
CA TYR A 95 -7.94 -10.85 -21.84
C TYR A 95 -7.14 -10.83 -23.16
N LYS A 96 -6.92 -12.00 -23.76
CA LYS A 96 -6.41 -12.13 -25.13
C LYS A 96 -7.50 -11.73 -26.11
#